data_AF-A0A2G6LVB8-F1
#
_entry.id   AF-A0A2G6LVB8-F1
#
_cell.length_a   1.000
_cell.length_b   1.000
_cell.length_c   1.000
_cell.angle_alpha   90.00
_cell.angle_beta   90.00
_cell.angle_gamma   90.00
#
_symmetry.space_group_name_H-M   'P 1'
#
loop_
_entity.id
_entity.type
_entity.pdbx_description
1 polymer ?
#
loop_
_entity_poly.entity_id
_entity_poly.type
_entity_poly.pdbx_seq_one_letter_code
_entity_poly.pdbx_strand_id
1 'polypeptide(L)'
;MTDKKAFEHEIHQYQNEKEAVRKILGQIGGTGTKKKEKVINIVFAVLVILFFSFDVMRHALHMNIDFIPELFSVEIALLMVSMKIIWMIHRQQKVEHFQFWILNTIEFQMNSTAARVRKIEKMLKEQKEP
;
A
#
# COMPACT_ATOMS: atom_id res chain seq x y z
N MET A 1 46.41 -5.79 -7.93
CA MET A 1 45.40 -6.66 -8.59
C MET A 1 44.36 -7.23 -7.60
N THR A 2 44.71 -7.37 -6.31
CA THR A 2 43.83 -7.90 -5.25
C THR A 2 42.71 -6.93 -4.83
N ASP A 3 42.98 -5.62 -4.70
CA ASP A 3 41.97 -4.62 -4.29
C ASP A 3 40.82 -4.47 -5.28
N LYS A 4 41.10 -4.51 -6.59
CA LYS A 4 40.06 -4.35 -7.62
C LYS A 4 38.98 -5.43 -7.51
N LYS A 5 39.40 -6.66 -7.18
CA LYS A 5 38.47 -7.79 -6.97
C LYS A 5 37.68 -7.66 -5.67
N ALA A 6 38.26 -7.07 -4.63
CA ALA A 6 37.55 -6.78 -3.38
C ALA A 6 36.48 -5.69 -3.56
N PHE A 7 36.80 -4.61 -4.28
CA PHE A 7 35.82 -3.57 -4.62
C PHE A 7 34.69 -4.06 -5.52
N GLU A 8 35.00 -4.88 -6.52
CA GLU A 8 33.97 -5.50 -7.37
C GLU A 8 33.03 -6.41 -6.56
N HIS A 9 33.57 -7.13 -5.57
CA HIS A 9 32.78 -7.95 -4.65
C HIS A 9 31.87 -7.09 -3.75
N GLU A 10 32.40 -6.00 -3.16
CA GLU A 10 31.60 -5.07 -2.35
C GLU A 10 30.47 -4.42 -3.16
N ILE A 11 30.74 -4.00 -4.40
CA ILE A 11 29.72 -3.42 -5.27
C ILE A 11 28.64 -4.44 -5.59
N HIS A 12 29.00 -5.69 -5.89
CA HIS A 12 28.03 -6.75 -6.12
C HIS A 12 27.18 -7.02 -4.88
N GLN A 13 27.80 -7.02 -3.70
CA GLN A 13 27.09 -7.22 -2.44
C GLN A 13 26.11 -6.09 -2.16
N TYR A 14 26.51 -4.84 -2.39
CA TYR A 14 25.64 -3.67 -2.26
C TYR A 14 24.44 -3.71 -3.24
N GLN A 15 24.67 -4.12 -4.49
CA GLN A 15 23.59 -4.27 -5.47
C GLN A 15 22.57 -5.33 -5.04
N ASN A 16 23.05 -6.47 -4.52
CA ASN A 16 22.19 -7.54 -4.03
C ASN A 16 21.36 -7.11 -2.81
N GLU A 17 21.97 -6.40 -1.86
CA GLU A 17 21.25 -5.84 -0.70
C GLU A 17 20.20 -4.83 -1.15
N LYS A 18 20.54 -3.96 -2.10
CA LYS A 18 19.60 -2.99 -2.68
C LYS A 18 18.42 -3.67 -3.36
N GLU A 19 18.64 -4.76 -4.11
CA GLU A 19 17.56 -5.52 -4.73
C GLU A 19 16.69 -6.25 -3.71
N ALA A 20 17.28 -6.82 -2.66
CA ALA A 20 16.53 -7.45 -1.57
C ALA A 20 15.61 -6.46 -0.88
N VAL A 21 16.13 -5.27 -0.56
CA VAL A 21 15.34 -4.16 0.01
C VAL A 21 14.22 -3.73 -0.94
N ARG A 22 14.52 -3.59 -2.24
CA ARG A 22 13.51 -3.27 -3.27
C ARG A 22 12.41 -4.31 -3.36
N LYS A 23 12.75 -5.61 -3.25
CA LYS A 23 11.78 -6.71 -3.31
C LYS A 23 10.86 -6.70 -2.11
N ILE A 24 11.40 -6.49 -0.91
CA ILE A 24 10.63 -6.34 0.34
C ILE A 24 9.69 -5.12 0.23
N LEU A 25 10.22 -3.97 -0.21
CA LEU A 25 9.44 -2.77 -0.51
C LEU A 25 8.31 -3.03 -1.51
N GLY A 26 8.60 -3.76 -2.59
CA GLY A 26 7.63 -4.10 -3.63
C GLY A 26 6.54 -5.08 -3.15
N GLN A 27 6.89 -6.00 -2.25
CA GLN A 27 5.96 -6.92 -1.61
C GLN A 27 5.03 -6.18 -0.65
N ILE A 28 5.55 -5.21 0.11
CA ILE A 28 4.76 -4.41 1.04
C ILE A 28 3.87 -3.42 0.28
N GLY A 29 4.37 -2.80 -0.80
CA GLY A 29 3.60 -1.90 -1.69
C GLY A 29 2.63 -2.60 -2.65
N GLY A 30 2.40 -3.91 -2.52
CA GLY A 30 1.37 -4.64 -3.26
C GLY A 30 1.62 -4.81 -4.76
N THR A 31 2.85 -4.63 -5.25
CA THR A 31 3.15 -4.65 -6.70
C THR A 31 2.85 -5.99 -7.38
N GLY A 32 3.01 -7.11 -6.66
CA GLY A 32 2.71 -8.46 -7.17
C GLY A 32 1.20 -8.77 -7.27
N THR A 33 0.36 -8.05 -6.55
CA THR A 33 -1.10 -8.33 -6.48
C THR A 33 -1.94 -7.37 -7.30
N LYS A 34 -1.37 -6.29 -7.85
CA LYS A 34 -2.11 -5.26 -8.62
C LYS A 34 -3.01 -5.81 -9.73
N LYS A 35 -2.55 -6.82 -10.47
CA LYS A 35 -3.36 -7.45 -11.53
C LYS A 35 -4.56 -8.21 -10.97
N LYS A 36 -4.33 -9.04 -9.93
CA LYS A 36 -5.39 -9.81 -9.25
C LYS A 36 -6.41 -8.87 -8.62
N GLU A 37 -5.94 -7.80 -7.99
CA GLU A 37 -6.77 -6.73 -7.44
C GLU A 37 -7.68 -6.09 -8.48
N LYS A 38 -7.11 -5.69 -9.61
CA LYS A 38 -7.86 -5.08 -10.70
C LYS A 38 -8.97 -6.02 -11.19
N VAL A 39 -8.66 -7.31 -11.35
CA VAL A 39 -9.65 -8.32 -11.74
C VAL A 39 -10.75 -8.47 -10.68
N ILE A 40 -10.39 -8.63 -9.41
CA ILE A 40 -11.37 -8.74 -8.31
C ILE A 40 -12.29 -7.51 -8.27
N ASN A 41 -11.74 -6.31 -8.46
CA ASN A 41 -12.52 -5.08 -8.43
C ASN A 41 -13.48 -4.97 -9.63
N ILE A 42 -13.05 -5.40 -10.82
CA ILE A 42 -13.91 -5.44 -12.01
C ILE A 42 -15.04 -6.46 -11.82
N VAL A 43 -14.72 -7.67 -11.36
CA VAL A 43 -15.74 -8.71 -11.09
C VAL A 43 -16.76 -8.21 -10.07
N PHE A 44 -16.30 -7.57 -8.99
CA PHE A 44 -17.19 -6.99 -7.98
C PHE A 44 -18.11 -5.91 -8.56
N ALA A 45 -17.56 -5.01 -9.38
CA ALA A 45 -18.35 -3.96 -10.04
C ALA A 45 -19.42 -4.54 -10.99
N VAL A 46 -19.05 -5.56 -11.79
CA VAL A 46 -19.99 -6.26 -12.67
C VAL A 46 -21.11 -6.92 -11.88
N LEU A 47 -20.80 -7.59 -10.76
CA LEU A 47 -21.81 -8.20 -9.90
C LEU A 47 -22.80 -7.17 -9.34
N VAL A 48 -22.31 -6.04 -8.82
CA VAL A 48 -23.17 -4.97 -8.31
C VAL A 48 -24.09 -4.42 -9.42
N ILE A 49 -23.54 -4.16 -10.61
CA ILE A 49 -24.33 -3.69 -11.76
C ILE A 49 -25.39 -4.73 -12.15
N LEU A 50 -25.06 -6.02 -12.15
CA LEU A 50 -26.00 -7.09 -12.46
C LEU A 50 -27.12 -7.18 -11.42
N PHE A 51 -26.82 -7.13 -10.12
CA PHE A 51 -27.85 -7.14 -9.07
C PHE A 51 -28.80 -5.94 -9.19
N PHE A 52 -28.25 -4.76 -9.44
CA PHE A 52 -29.04 -3.55 -9.64
C PHE A 52 -29.89 -3.61 -10.92
N SER A 53 -29.29 -4.07 -12.03
CA SER A 53 -29.99 -4.19 -13.31
C SER A 53 -31.09 -5.25 -13.25
N PHE A 54 -30.85 -6.36 -12.55
CA PHE A 54 -31.84 -7.41 -12.33
C PHE A 54 -33.02 -6.90 -11.51
N ASP A 55 -32.75 -6.12 -10.47
CA ASP A 55 -33.78 -5.51 -9.63
C ASP A 55 -34.66 -4.53 -10.44
N VAL A 56 -34.03 -3.62 -11.18
CA VAL A 56 -34.71 -2.67 -12.08
C VAL A 56 -35.53 -3.40 -13.15
N MET A 57 -34.97 -4.43 -13.78
CA MET A 57 -35.66 -5.20 -14.81
C MET A 57 -36.87 -5.96 -14.25
N ARG A 58 -36.74 -6.54 -13.04
CA ARG A 58 -37.84 -7.22 -12.36
C ARG A 58 -38.99 -6.28 -12.05
N HIS A 59 -38.68 -5.10 -11.51
CA HIS A 59 -39.68 -4.06 -11.22
C HIS A 59 -40.32 -3.52 -12.50
N ALA A 60 -39.53 -3.24 -13.55
CA ALA A 60 -40.02 -2.72 -14.83
C ALA A 60 -40.89 -3.73 -15.61
N LEU A 61 -40.56 -5.02 -15.57
CA LEU A 61 -41.30 -6.09 -16.26
C LEU A 61 -42.48 -6.63 -15.43
N HIS A 62 -42.78 -6.05 -14.26
CA HIS A 62 -43.81 -6.55 -13.32
C HIS A 62 -43.69 -8.05 -13.04
N MET A 63 -42.45 -8.58 -13.02
CA MET A 63 -42.20 -9.97 -12.64
C MET A 63 -42.29 -10.10 -11.11
N ASN A 64 -43.50 -10.18 -10.61
CA ASN A 64 -43.77 -10.50 -9.21
C ASN A 64 -43.43 -11.96 -8.95
N ILE A 65 -42.18 -12.20 -8.57
CA ILE A 65 -41.78 -13.43 -7.89
C ILE A 65 -42.26 -13.29 -6.44
N ASP A 66 -43.39 -13.89 -6.09
CA ASP A 66 -44.02 -13.75 -4.76
C ASP A 66 -43.10 -14.14 -3.58
N PHE A 67 -42.01 -14.86 -3.85
CA PHE A 67 -41.09 -15.37 -2.82
C PHE A 67 -40.00 -14.38 -2.39
N ILE A 68 -39.74 -13.30 -3.15
CA ILE A 68 -38.60 -12.40 -2.89
C ILE A 68 -39.13 -10.98 -2.67
N PRO A 69 -38.96 -10.38 -1.47
CA PRO A 69 -39.34 -9.00 -1.20
C PRO A 69 -38.72 -8.02 -2.20
N GLU A 70 -39.42 -6.92 -2.49
CA GLU A 70 -39.06 -5.96 -3.53
C GLU A 70 -37.69 -5.30 -3.31
N LEU A 71 -37.26 -5.14 -2.06
CA LEU A 71 -35.97 -4.49 -1.71
C LEU A 71 -34.83 -5.48 -1.43
N PHE A 72 -35.08 -6.78 -1.45
CA PHE A 72 -34.12 -7.79 -0.99
C PHE A 72 -32.82 -7.80 -1.82
N SER A 73 -32.91 -7.54 -3.14
CA SER A 73 -31.74 -7.45 -4.03
C SER A 73 -30.85 -6.26 -3.68
N VAL A 74 -31.48 -5.10 -3.41
CA VAL A 74 -30.78 -3.85 -3.06
C VAL A 74 -30.11 -3.98 -1.69
N GLU A 75 -30.77 -4.59 -0.72
CA GLU A 75 -30.20 -4.85 0.61
C GLU A 75 -28.95 -5.73 0.53
N ILE A 76 -28.99 -6.80 -0.28
CA ILE A 76 -27.83 -7.66 -0.52
C ILE A 76 -26.71 -6.89 -1.22
N ALA A 77 -27.04 -6.08 -2.23
CA ALA A 77 -26.05 -5.27 -2.92
C ALA A 77 -25.36 -4.26 -1.96
N LEU A 78 -26.14 -3.62 -1.08
CA LEU A 78 -25.63 -2.71 -0.06
C LEU A 78 -24.72 -3.43 0.95
N LEU A 79 -25.12 -4.63 1.40
CA LEU A 79 -24.31 -5.45 2.30
C LEU A 79 -22.98 -5.86 1.66
N MET A 80 -23.02 -6.29 0.39
CA MET A 80 -21.80 -6.62 -0.36
C MET A 80 -20.84 -5.44 -0.46
N VAL A 81 -21.35 -4.24 -0.81
CA VAL A 81 -20.53 -3.03 -0.92
C VAL A 81 -19.93 -2.65 0.43
N SER A 82 -20.71 -2.74 1.51
CA SER A 82 -20.24 -2.48 2.87
C SER A 82 -19.11 -3.43 3.28
N MET A 83 -19.28 -4.73 3.02
CA MET A 83 -18.24 -5.73 3.26
C MET A 83 -16.98 -5.46 2.43
N LYS A 84 -17.13 -5.03 1.17
CA LYS A 84 -16.00 -4.68 0.29
C LYS A 84 -15.20 -3.49 0.82
N ILE A 85 -15.86 -2.49 1.42
CA ILE A 85 -15.20 -1.35 2.05
C ILE A 85 -14.37 -1.80 3.24
N ILE A 86 -14.95 -2.61 4.14
CA ILE A 86 -14.23 -3.17 5.31
C ILE A 86 -13.00 -3.96 4.85
N TRP A 87 -13.16 -4.80 3.82
CA TRP A 87 -12.06 -5.56 3.25
C TRP A 87 -10.95 -4.68 2.67
N MET A 88 -11.32 -3.59 2.00
CA MET A 88 -10.36 -2.60 1.47
C MET A 88 -9.57 -1.94 2.60
N ILE A 89 -10.25 -1.48 3.65
CA ILE A 89 -9.64 -0.83 4.81
C ILE A 89 -8.65 -1.77 5.51
N HIS A 90 -9.09 -3.01 5.81
CA HIS A 90 -8.23 -4.00 6.47
C HIS A 90 -6.95 -4.27 5.68
N ARG A 91 -7.04 -4.27 4.36
CA ARG A 91 -5.90 -4.49 3.49
C ARG A 91 -4.92 -3.32 3.45
N GLN A 92 -5.42 -2.09 3.59
CA GLN A 92 -4.61 -0.87 3.49
C GLN A 92 -3.68 -0.67 4.69
N GLN A 93 -4.05 -1.18 5.87
CA GLN A 93 -3.31 -1.01 7.13
C GLN A 93 -1.82 -1.44 7.07
N LYS A 94 -1.49 -2.49 6.30
CA LYS A 94 -0.09 -2.95 6.18
C LYS A 94 0.81 -1.94 5.48
N VAL A 95 0.28 -1.26 4.45
CA VAL A 95 1.03 -0.25 3.70
C VAL A 95 1.23 0.99 4.54
N GLU A 96 0.19 1.41 5.26
CA GLU A 96 0.23 2.59 6.14
C GLU A 96 1.24 2.40 7.28
N HIS A 97 1.24 1.24 7.94
CA HIS A 97 2.23 0.95 8.98
C HIS A 97 3.66 1.01 8.45
N PHE A 98 3.88 0.48 7.26
CA PHE A 98 5.19 0.53 6.63
C PHE A 98 5.62 1.94 6.24
N GLN A 99 4.72 2.74 5.67
CA GLN A 99 4.98 4.15 5.37
C GLN A 99 5.35 4.93 6.65
N PHE A 100 4.62 4.66 7.75
CA PHE A 100 4.92 5.23 9.06
C PHE A 100 6.33 4.86 9.55
N TRP A 101 6.72 3.58 9.44
CA TRP A 101 8.06 3.12 9.83
C TRP A 101 9.18 3.78 9.03
N ILE A 102 9.00 3.92 7.71
CA ILE A 102 9.98 4.62 6.87
C ILE A 102 10.09 6.08 7.31
N LEU A 103 8.97 6.77 7.49
CA LEU A 103 8.97 8.17 7.87
C LEU A 103 9.69 8.38 9.20
N ASN A 104 9.39 7.57 10.21
CA ASN A 104 10.05 7.62 11.52
C ASN A 104 11.56 7.37 11.43
N THR A 105 11.98 6.45 10.56
CA THR A 105 13.41 6.16 10.34
C THR A 105 14.12 7.35 9.68
N ILE A 106 13.48 7.97 8.68
CA ILE A 106 14.00 9.16 8.00
C ILE A 106 14.07 10.34 8.98
N GLU A 107 13.03 10.55 9.79
CA GLU A 107 12.99 11.59 10.81
C GLU A 107 14.14 11.44 11.81
N PHE A 108 14.37 10.22 12.32
CA PHE A 108 15.48 9.94 13.22
C PHE A 108 16.86 10.21 12.56
N GLN A 109 17.06 9.74 11.33
CA GLN A 109 18.30 10.00 10.57
C GLN A 109 18.52 11.49 10.30
N MET A 110 17.46 12.22 9.95
CA MET A 110 17.54 13.66 9.72
C MET A 110 17.90 14.41 11.01
N ASN A 111 17.29 14.03 12.14
CA ASN A 111 17.55 14.65 13.42
C ASN A 111 18.98 14.37 13.93
N SER A 112 19.45 13.13 13.81
CA SER A 112 20.83 12.78 14.18
C SER A 112 21.87 13.49 13.31
N THR A 113 21.60 13.62 12.01
CA THR A 113 22.45 14.40 11.09
C THR A 113 22.47 15.88 11.49
N ALA A 114 21.31 16.48 11.78
CA ALA A 114 21.23 17.86 12.24
C ALA A 114 21.99 18.07 13.57
N ALA A 115 21.90 17.14 14.51
CA ALA A 115 22.66 17.19 15.76
C ALA A 115 24.17 17.11 15.52
N ARG A 116 24.62 16.25 14.58
CA ARG A 116 26.04 16.14 14.20
C ARG A 116 26.55 17.43 13.55
N VAL A 117 25.76 18.05 12.67
CA VAL A 117 26.10 19.34 12.06
C VAL A 117 26.25 20.43 13.13
N ARG A 118 25.29 20.56 14.05
CA ARG A 118 25.36 21.53 15.16
C ARG A 118 26.61 21.32 16.03
N LYS A 119 26.99 20.06 16.30
CA LYS A 119 28.21 19.74 17.06
C LYS A 119 29.46 20.20 16.33
N ILE A 120 29.53 19.99 15.01
CA ILE A 120 30.63 20.46 14.17
C ILE A 120 30.70 21.99 14.18
N GLU A 121 29.56 22.67 14.01
CA GLU A 121 29.50 24.13 14.08
C GLU A 121 30.00 24.68 15.43
N LYS A 122 29.65 24.01 16.54
CA LYS A 122 30.10 24.41 17.88
C LYS A 122 31.61 24.25 18.04
N MET A 123 32.16 23.10 17.63
CA MET A 123 33.61 22.86 17.67
C MET A 123 34.38 23.88 16.83
N LEU A 124 33.85 24.24 15.64
CA LEU A 124 34.46 25.26 14.79
C LEU A 124 34.42 26.66 15.41
N LYS A 125 33.37 27.00 16.17
CA LYS A 125 33.29 28.27 16.90
C LYS A 125 34.27 28.33 18.07
N GLU A 126 34.34 27.27 18.88
CA GLU A 126 35.27 27.15 20.01
C GLU A 126 36.73 27.17 19.57
N GLN A 127 37.04 26.72 18.35
CA GLN A 127 38.40 26.77 17.77
C GLN A 127 38.76 28.14 17.16
N LYS A 128 37.77 29.03 16.98
CA LYS A 128 37.93 30.35 16.33
C LYS A 128 38.03 31.50 17.34
N GLU A 129 37.70 31.26 18.61
CA GLU A 129 37.98 32.18 19.72
C GLU A 129 39.28 31.71 20.42
N PRO A 130 40.38 32.49 20.34
CA PRO A 130 41.62 32.20 21.08
C PRO A 130 41.50 32.47 22.58
#